data_AF-A0A4Q5XA71-F1
#
_entry.id   AF-A0A4Q5XA71-F1
#
_cell.length_a   1.000
_cell.length_b   1.000
_cell.length_c   1.000
_cell.angle_alpha   90.00
_cell.angle_beta   90.00
_cell.angle_gamma   90.00
#
_symmetry.space_group_name_H-M   'P 1'
#
loop_
_entity.id
_entity.type
_entity.pdbx_description
1 polymer ?
#
loop_
_entity_poly.entity_id
_entity_poly.type
_entity_poly.pdbx_seq_one_letter_code
_entity_poly.pdbx_strand_id
1 'polypeptide(L)'
;MLEPHKPSSGYRVVKQYQSDGERVYELDSAGTRLEIRVSSRSAGSGQRSWHVSAQLGGVSDAIVLSESGATKSEALTKVSALWSEQDTAHALPSLDWPAVAQALLAVRGI
;
A
#
# COMPACT_ATOMS: atom_id res chain seq x y z
N MET A 1 24.78 25.98 -14.62
CA MET A 1 24.76 25.26 -13.34
C MET A 1 23.38 24.65 -13.24
N LEU A 2 23.22 23.39 -13.63
CA LEU A 2 21.93 22.70 -13.59
C LEU A 2 21.60 22.48 -12.11
N GLU A 3 20.46 23.00 -11.66
CA GLU A 3 19.96 22.70 -10.32
C GLU A 3 19.80 21.18 -10.21
N PRO A 4 20.28 20.55 -9.12
CA PRO A 4 20.01 19.14 -8.90
C PRO A 4 18.50 19.01 -8.72
N HIS A 5 17.83 18.35 -9.67
CA HIS A 5 16.48 17.85 -9.47
C HIS A 5 16.52 17.02 -8.19
N LYS A 6 15.93 17.53 -7.10
CA LYS A 6 15.63 16.69 -5.94
C LYS A 6 14.87 15.49 -6.51
N PRO A 7 15.32 14.24 -6.27
CA PRO A 7 14.42 13.12 -6.50
C PRO A 7 13.14 13.46 -5.75
N SER A 8 12.00 13.42 -6.43
CA SER A 8 10.71 13.61 -5.80
C SER A 8 10.59 12.49 -4.75
N SER A 9 10.90 12.82 -3.50
CA SER A 9 10.86 11.88 -2.36
C SER A 9 9.42 11.53 -2.05
N GLY A 10 8.81 10.70 -2.89
CA GLY A 10 7.41 10.32 -2.78
C GLY A 10 7.13 9.09 -3.63
N TYR A 11 6.20 8.27 -3.15
CA TYR A 11 5.70 7.14 -3.90
C TYR A 11 4.92 7.61 -5.13
N ARG A 12 5.05 6.87 -6.23
CA ARG A 12 4.21 7.03 -7.42
C ARG A 12 3.57 5.70 -7.78
N VAL A 13 2.27 5.70 -8.04
CA VAL A 13 1.59 4.55 -8.65
C VAL A 13 2.09 4.39 -10.08
N VAL A 14 2.79 3.29 -10.36
CA VAL A 14 3.36 2.95 -11.68
C VAL A 14 2.47 1.99 -12.45
N LYS A 15 1.69 1.17 -11.77
CA LYS A 15 0.65 0.33 -12.39
C LYS A 15 -0.58 0.23 -11.49
N GLN A 16 -1.73 0.09 -12.15
CA GLN A 16 -3.00 -0.23 -11.51
C GLN A 16 -3.71 -1.29 -12.36
N TYR A 17 -4.14 -2.37 -11.73
CA TYR A 17 -4.89 -3.43 -12.41
C TYR A 17 -5.83 -4.16 -11.44
N GLN A 18 -6.64 -5.06 -11.98
CA GLN A 18 -7.52 -5.92 -11.20
C GLN A 18 -6.94 -7.33 -11.20
N SER A 19 -6.86 -7.99 -10.04
CA SER A 19 -6.46 -9.39 -9.89
C SER A 19 -7.32 -10.05 -8.83
N ASP A 20 -7.87 -11.23 -9.09
CA ASP A 20 -8.59 -12.05 -8.11
C ASP A 20 -9.73 -11.31 -7.35
N GLY A 21 -10.39 -10.36 -8.02
CA GLY A 21 -11.44 -9.54 -7.39
C GLY A 21 -10.91 -8.39 -6.54
N GLU A 22 -9.59 -8.17 -6.50
CA GLU A 22 -8.90 -7.10 -5.79
C GLU A 22 -8.32 -6.07 -6.76
N ARG A 23 -8.26 -4.82 -6.31
CA ARG A 23 -7.61 -3.74 -7.05
C ARG A 23 -6.17 -3.62 -6.57
N VAL A 24 -5.23 -3.79 -7.49
CA VAL A 24 -3.80 -3.80 -7.19
C VAL A 24 -3.17 -2.50 -7.67
N TYR A 25 -2.35 -1.90 -6.81
CA TYR A 25 -1.56 -0.71 -7.09
C TYR A 25 -0.09 -1.06 -6.85
N GLU A 26 0.72 -0.97 -7.90
CA GLU A 26 2.18 -1.01 -7.77
C GLU A 26 2.67 0.42 -7.60
N LEU A 27 3.34 0.68 -6.47
CA LEU A 27 4.01 1.94 -6.18
C LEU A 27 5.51 1.78 -6.27
N ASP A 28 6.20 2.82 -6.75
CA ASP A 28 7.65 2.90 -6.80
C ASP A 28 8.12 4.15 -6.04
N SER A 29 9.17 4.01 -5.23
CA SER A 29 9.89 5.11 -4.59
C SER A 29 11.36 4.78 -4.48
N ALA A 30 12.20 5.52 -5.21
CA ALA A 30 13.66 5.39 -5.19
C ALA A 30 14.17 3.94 -5.29
N GLY A 31 13.52 3.10 -6.12
CA GLY A 31 13.88 1.70 -6.31
C GLY A 31 13.21 0.70 -5.35
N THR A 32 12.49 1.17 -4.33
CA THR A 32 11.59 0.33 -3.54
C THR A 32 10.25 0.20 -4.25
N ARG A 33 9.85 -1.04 -4.53
CA ARG A 33 8.51 -1.34 -5.06
C ARG A 33 7.61 -1.84 -3.94
N LEU A 34 6.43 -1.25 -3.84
CA LEU A 34 5.39 -1.63 -2.90
C LEU A 34 4.14 -2.01 -3.68
N GLU A 35 3.59 -3.17 -3.41
CA GLU A 35 2.30 -3.58 -3.96
C GLU A 35 1.22 -3.43 -2.88
N ILE A 36 0.17 -2.67 -3.19
CA ILE A 36 -0.99 -2.49 -2.34
C ILE A 36 -2.19 -3.13 -3.03
N ARG A 37 -2.87 -4.06 -2.34
CA ARG A 37 -4.13 -4.64 -2.82
C ARG A 37 -5.28 -4.12 -1.98
N VAL A 38 -6.37 -3.79 -2.66
CA VAL A 38 -7.58 -3.26 -2.02
C VAL A 38 -8.79 -4.05 -2.51
N SER A 39 -9.51 -4.64 -1.58
CA SER A 39 -10.76 -5.35 -1.84
C SER A 39 -11.84 -4.92 -0.85
N SER A 40 -13.10 -5.09 -1.25
CA SER A 40 -14.24 -4.87 -0.36
C SER A 40 -14.97 -6.19 -0.16
N ARG A 41 -15.28 -6.51 1.10
CA ARG A 41 -16.14 -7.63 1.43
C ARG A 41 -17.45 -7.08 1.97
N SER A 42 -18.56 -7.49 1.37
CA SER A 42 -19.87 -7.27 1.96
C SER A 42 -20.07 -8.33 3.04
N ALA A 43 -20.12 -7.93 4.31
CA ALA A 43 -20.65 -8.82 5.34
C ALA A 43 -22.16 -8.96 5.11
N GLY A 44 -22.72 -10.14 5.36
CA GLY A 44 -24.16 -10.41 5.18
C GLY A 44 -25.10 -9.48 5.96
N SER A 45 -24.57 -8.67 6.89
CA SER A 45 -25.25 -7.61 7.62
C SER A 45 -25.44 -6.31 6.84
N GLY A 46 -24.98 -6.22 5.58
CA GLY A 46 -25.02 -5.00 4.77
C GLY A 46 -23.90 -4.00 5.09
N GLN A 47 -23.08 -4.28 6.10
CA GLN A 47 -21.90 -3.48 6.41
C GLN A 47 -20.73 -3.88 5.51
N ARG A 48 -20.23 -2.93 4.73
CA ARG A 48 -19.06 -3.13 3.86
C ARG A 48 -17.79 -2.99 4.70
N SER A 49 -16.94 -4.01 4.67
CA SER A 49 -15.56 -3.92 5.15
C SER A 49 -14.60 -3.77 3.96
N TRP A 50 -13.54 -3.00 4.17
CA TRP A 50 -12.43 -2.89 3.24
C TRP A 50 -11.26 -3.67 3.78
N HIS A 51 -10.62 -4.42 2.88
CA HIS A 51 -9.39 -5.16 3.15
C HIS A 51 -8.29 -4.51 2.34
N VAL A 52 -7.17 -4.24 2.99
CA VAL A 52 -5.95 -3.73 2.37
C VAL A 52 -4.82 -4.67 2.73
N SER A 53 -4.02 -5.05 1.73
CA SER A 53 -2.76 -5.74 1.97
C SER A 53 -1.60 -4.99 1.34
N ALA A 54 -0.43 -5.14 1.94
CA ALA A 54 0.82 -4.58 1.47
C ALA A 54 1.91 -5.66 1.43
N GLN A 55 2.71 -5.64 0.38
CA GLN A 55 3.90 -6.48 0.23
C GLN A 55 4.97 -5.76 -0.59
N LEU A 56 6.24 -6.15 -0.44
CA LEU A 56 7.29 -5.67 -1.34
C LEU A 56 7.12 -6.28 -2.73
N GLY A 57 7.14 -5.42 -3.76
CA GLY A 57 7.03 -5.83 -5.14
C GLY A 57 8.36 -6.39 -5.69
N GLY A 58 8.28 -7.44 -6.51
CA GLY A 58 9.45 -8.02 -7.18
C GLY A 58 10.30 -8.96 -6.31
N VAL A 59 9.86 -9.24 -5.07
CA VAL A 59 10.49 -10.22 -4.18
C VAL A 59 9.62 -11.47 -4.16
N SER A 60 10.20 -12.63 -4.48
CA SER A 60 9.53 -13.92 -4.30
C SER A 60 9.44 -14.23 -2.80
N ASP A 61 8.31 -14.79 -2.34
CA ASP A 61 8.02 -15.02 -0.92
C ASP A 61 8.02 -13.74 -0.06
N ALA A 62 7.61 -12.60 -0.65
CA ALA A 62 7.41 -11.37 0.09
C ALA A 62 6.36 -11.56 1.21
N ILE A 63 6.65 -10.99 2.37
CA ILE A 63 5.72 -10.97 3.49
C ILE A 63 4.54 -10.08 3.12
N VAL A 64 3.34 -10.65 3.25
CA VAL A 64 2.08 -9.97 3.00
C VAL A 64 1.47 -9.61 4.33
N LEU A 65 1.34 -8.31 4.61
CA LEU A 65 0.65 -7.80 5.78
C LEU A 65 -0.71 -7.27 5.35
N SER A 66 -1.78 -7.71 6.01
CA SER A 66 -3.15 -7.38 5.60
C SER A 66 -4.02 -7.01 6.79
N GLU A 67 -4.80 -5.95 6.64
CA GLU A 67 -5.72 -5.47 7.67
C GLU A 67 -7.07 -5.05 7.08
N SER A 68 -8.05 -4.88 7.96
CA SER A 68 -9.40 -4.50 7.56
C SER A 68 -9.98 -3.33 8.35
N GLY A 69 -10.84 -2.56 7.69
CA GLY A 69 -11.45 -1.35 8.25
C GLY A 69 -12.81 -1.03 7.64
N ALA A 70 -13.54 -0.11 8.26
CA ALA A 70 -14.81 0.40 7.73
C ALA A 70 -14.60 1.27 6.49
N THR A 71 -13.39 1.83 6.33
CA THR A 71 -12.97 2.57 5.13
C THR A 71 -11.63 2.03 4.61
N LYS A 72 -11.33 2.32 3.34
CA LYS A 72 -10.03 1.98 2.75
C LYS A 72 -8.86 2.66 3.48
N SER A 73 -9.03 3.94 3.83
CA SER A 73 -8.03 4.70 4.60
C SER A 73 -7.78 4.10 5.98
N GLU A 74 -8.84 3.70 6.69
CA GLU A 74 -8.70 3.04 8.00
C GLU A 74 -7.95 1.70 7.87
N ALA A 75 -8.30 0.88 6.87
CA ALA A 75 -7.59 -0.36 6.61
C ALA A 75 -6.10 -0.13 6.30
N LEU A 76 -5.78 0.88 5.48
CA LEU A 76 -4.40 1.27 5.20
C LEU A 76 -3.65 1.77 6.44
N THR A 77 -4.30 2.55 7.31
CA THR A 77 -3.70 2.99 8.59
C THR A 77 -3.34 1.80 9.47
N LYS A 78 -4.20 0.77 9.53
CA LYS A 78 -3.90 -0.45 10.28
C LYS A 78 -2.77 -1.26 9.66
N VAL A 79 -2.74 -1.39 8.32
CA VAL A 79 -1.59 -2.01 7.62
C VAL A 79 -0.29 -1.26 7.93
N SER A 80 -0.33 0.07 7.94
CA SER A 80 0.83 0.90 8.28
C SER A 80 1.34 0.63 9.70
N ALA A 81 0.44 0.55 10.68
CA ALA A 81 0.81 0.22 12.06
C ALA A 81 1.39 -1.19 12.15
N LEU A 82 0.74 -2.18 11.55
CA LEU A 82 1.20 -3.57 11.52
C LEU A 82 2.58 -3.69 10.85
N TRP A 83 2.83 -2.96 9.77
CA TRP A 83 4.14 -2.95 9.13
C TRP A 83 5.23 -2.43 10.06
N SER A 84 4.98 -1.33 10.75
CA SER A 84 5.93 -0.78 11.74
C SER A 84 6.16 -1.73 12.92
N GLU A 85 5.15 -2.49 13.34
CA GLU A 85 5.30 -3.52 14.38
C GLU A 85 6.14 -4.71 13.91
N GLN A 86 6.05 -5.05 12.62
CA GLN A 86 6.70 -6.22 12.02
C GLN A 86 8.05 -5.90 11.37
N ASP A 87 8.43 -4.63 11.24
CA ASP A 87 9.58 -4.22 10.41
C ASP A 87 10.89 -4.88 10.86
N THR A 88 11.13 -4.93 12.16
CA THR A 88 12.36 -5.45 12.75
C THR A 88 12.37 -6.97 12.75
N ALA A 89 11.23 -7.60 13.04
CA ALA A 89 11.09 -9.06 13.06
C ALA A 89 11.29 -9.67 11.66
N HIS A 90 10.94 -8.91 10.62
CA HIS A 90 10.89 -9.38 9.24
C HIS A 90 11.84 -8.66 8.30
N ALA A 91 12.73 -7.81 8.83
CA ALA A 91 13.66 -6.98 8.06
C ALA A 91 12.96 -6.18 6.95
N LEU A 92 11.75 -5.68 7.21
CA LEU A 92 11.03 -4.85 6.26
C LEU A 92 11.63 -3.43 6.26
N PRO A 93 11.69 -2.77 5.10
CA PRO A 93 12.12 -1.38 5.04
C PRO A 93 11.11 -0.48 5.75
N SER A 94 11.62 0.60 6.33
CA SER A 94 10.78 1.70 6.81
C SER A 94 10.18 2.43 5.60
N LEU A 95 8.86 2.59 5.59
CA LEU A 95 8.12 3.22 4.50
C LEU A 95 7.49 4.54 4.97
N ASP A 96 7.52 5.57 4.12
CA ASP A 96 6.73 6.78 4.29
C ASP A 96 5.26 6.49 3.94
N TRP A 97 4.52 5.92 4.90
CA TRP A 97 3.10 5.60 4.77
C TRP A 97 2.20 6.80 4.44
N PRO A 98 2.43 8.00 5.00
CA PRO A 98 1.76 9.21 4.53
C PRO A 98 1.94 9.46 3.03
N ALA A 99 3.15 9.30 2.49
CA ALA A 99 3.39 9.44 1.05
C ALA A 99 2.72 8.33 0.22
N VAL A 100 2.69 7.08 0.72
CA VAL A 100 1.92 5.98 0.10
C VAL A 100 0.43 6.33 0.01
N ALA A 101 -0.15 6.82 1.12
CA ALA A 101 -1.56 7.22 1.16
C ALA A 101 -1.86 8.36 0.17
N GLN A 102 -0.99 9.37 0.09
CA GLN A 102 -1.13 10.45 -0.90
C GLN A 102 -1.08 9.93 -2.34
N ALA A 103 -0.17 9.02 -2.65
CA ALA A 103 -0.07 8.41 -3.96
C ALA A 103 -1.34 7.61 -4.33
N LEU A 104 -1.91 6.88 -3.38
CA LEU A 104 -3.17 6.15 -3.57
C LEU A 104 -4.37 7.09 -3.72
N LEU A 105 -4.45 8.17 -2.94
CA LEU A 105 -5.51 9.18 -3.05
C LEU A 105 -5.52 9.84 -4.43
N ALA A 106 -4.35 10.13 -5.01
CA ALA A 106 -4.22 10.74 -6.33
C ALA A 106 -4.87 9.90 -7.45
N VAL A 107 -4.95 8.58 -7.28
CA VAL A 107 -5.60 7.65 -8.22
C VAL A 107 -6.96 7.13 -7.75
N ARG A 108 -7.52 7.72 -6.67
CA ARG A 108 -8.76 7.27 -6.02
C ARG A 108 -8.69 5.82 -5.54
N GLY A 109 -7.49 5.39 -5.16
CA GLY A 109 -7.20 4.04 -4.72
C GLY A 109 -7.75 3.77 -3.33
N ILE A 110 -7.68 4.78 -2.46
CA ILE A 110 -8.26 4.83 -1.11
C ILE A 110 -9.25 5.98 -0.97
#